data_AF-A0A523M0N0-F1
#
_entry.id   AF-A0A523M0N0-F1
#
_cell.length_a   1.000
_cell.length_b   1.000
_cell.length_c   1.000
_cell.angle_alpha   90.00
_cell.angle_beta   90.00
_cell.angle_gamma   90.00
#
_symmetry.space_group_name_H-M   'P 1'
#
loop_
_entity.id
_entity.type
_entity.pdbx_description
1 polymer ?
#
loop_
_entity_poly.entity_id
_entity_poly.type
_entity_poly.pdbx_seq_one_letter_code
_entity_poly.pdbx_strand_id
1 'polypeptide(L)'
;MCHQSVGLIAREIEGRGVPTLCMTSAYSITRSVNPPRAAFLDFPLGHTTGKADEPELQRDILRRALSCFETLTAPGEIVELPFHWAQTDDWKAPVDAARGDTSEDDSRTPRRPDPQYQSEEDRRLAEAALASGGCDGCVWLD
;
A
#
# COMPACT_ATOMS: atom_id res chain seq x y z
N MET A 1 -0.15 7.79 -5.52
CA MET A 1 1.05 7.19 -4.87
C MET A 1 1.08 5.70 -5.16
N CYS A 2 2.26 5.11 -5.33
CA CYS A 2 2.39 3.67 -5.58
C CYS A 2 2.08 2.85 -4.32
N HIS A 3 1.21 1.83 -4.40
CA HIS A 3 0.87 0.96 -3.27
C HIS A 3 2.08 0.24 -2.68
N GLN A 4 3.08 -0.04 -3.52
CA GLN A 4 4.32 -0.69 -3.08
C GLN A 4 5.14 0.20 -2.17
N SER A 5 5.41 1.44 -2.60
CA SER A 5 6.19 2.39 -1.81
C SER A 5 5.48 2.75 -0.52
N VAL A 6 4.16 3.00 -0.57
CA VAL A 6 3.38 3.41 0.60
C VAL A 6 3.35 2.32 1.67
N GLY A 7 3.17 1.05 1.30
CA GLY A 7 3.17 -0.03 2.29
C GLY A 7 4.54 -0.26 2.94
N LEU A 8 5.64 -0.03 2.21
CA LEU A 8 7.00 -0.09 2.79
C LEU A 8 7.24 1.06 3.78
N ILE A 9 6.87 2.28 3.40
CA ILE A 9 6.96 3.47 4.26
C ILE A 9 6.11 3.28 5.52
N ALA A 10 4.89 2.74 5.39
CA ALA A 10 4.01 2.48 6.52
C ALA A 10 4.64 1.54 7.56
N ARG A 11 5.34 0.49 7.12
CA ARG A 11 6.06 -0.43 8.00
C ARG A 11 7.19 0.25 8.77
N GLU A 12 7.95 1.09 8.09
CA GLU A 12 9.05 1.83 8.72
C GLU A 12 8.52 2.81 9.78
N ILE A 13 7.45 3.54 9.48
CA ILE A 13 6.80 4.45 10.43
C ILE A 13 6.24 3.68 11.64
N GLU A 14 5.66 2.50 11.43
CA GLU A 14 5.20 1.62 12.52
C GLU A 14 6.31 1.07 13.40
N GLY A 15 7.44 0.69 12.81
CA GLY A 15 8.62 0.24 13.55
C GLY A 15 9.10 1.26 14.59
N ARG A 16 8.71 2.54 14.42
CA ARG A 16 9.04 3.68 15.29
C ARG A 16 7.91 4.05 16.26
N GLY A 17 6.86 3.23 16.34
CA GLY A 17 5.75 3.42 17.28
C GLY A 17 4.66 4.38 16.82
N VAL A 18 4.67 4.81 15.55
CA VAL A 18 3.58 5.61 14.98
C VAL A 18 2.62 4.69 14.22
N PRO A 19 1.37 4.51 14.65
CA PRO A 19 0.46 3.60 14.01
C PRO A 19 0.07 4.10 12.61
N THR A 20 0.07 3.21 11.61
CA THR A 20 -0.28 3.57 10.22
C THR A 20 -1.40 2.71 9.62
N LEU A 21 -2.07 3.26 8.61
CA LEU A 21 -3.04 2.54 7.79
C LEU A 21 -2.93 3.01 6.33
N CYS A 22 -2.91 2.05 5.41
CA CYS A 22 -2.88 2.34 3.98
C CYS A 22 -4.31 2.33 3.39
N MET A 23 -4.75 3.46 2.84
CA MET A 23 -5.90 3.51 1.93
C MET A 23 -5.48 3.00 0.55
N THR A 24 -6.20 2.02 -0.01
CA THR A 24 -5.79 1.34 -1.25
C THR A 24 -6.94 0.97 -2.16
N SER A 25 -6.65 0.86 -3.45
CA SER A 25 -7.59 0.40 -4.50
C SER A 25 -6.97 -0.68 -5.40
N ALA A 26 -5.84 -1.27 -4.98
CA ALA A 26 -5.22 -2.40 -5.68
C ALA A 26 -4.97 -3.53 -4.67
N TYR A 27 -5.97 -4.41 -4.50
CA TYR A 27 -5.97 -5.42 -3.45
C TYR A 27 -4.79 -6.38 -3.55
N SER A 28 -4.61 -7.02 -4.72
CA SER A 28 -3.49 -7.95 -4.94
C SER A 28 -2.14 -7.26 -4.72
N ILE A 29 -2.02 -5.98 -5.10
CA ILE A 29 -0.79 -5.23 -4.91
C ILE A 29 -0.50 -5.03 -3.43
N THR A 30 -1.49 -4.51 -2.71
CA THR A 30 -1.44 -4.26 -1.27
C THR A 30 -1.09 -5.52 -0.50
N ARG A 31 -1.77 -6.63 -0.80
CA ARG A 31 -1.53 -7.92 -0.14
C ARG A 31 -0.08 -8.36 -0.28
N SER A 32 0.51 -8.22 -1.46
CA SER A 32 1.91 -8.61 -1.68
C SER A 32 2.92 -7.68 -0.98
N VAL A 33 2.52 -6.46 -0.60
CA VAL A 33 3.38 -5.52 0.15
C VAL A 33 3.36 -5.82 1.66
N ASN A 34 2.31 -6.48 2.15
CA ASN A 34 2.11 -6.79 3.56
C ASN A 34 2.21 -5.54 4.47
N PRO A 35 1.39 -4.50 4.25
CA PRO A 35 1.41 -3.31 5.09
C PRO A 35 0.94 -3.63 6.52
N PRO A 36 1.22 -2.75 7.50
CA PRO A 36 0.78 -2.95 8.88
C PRO A 36 -0.74 -3.10 9.01
N ARG A 37 -1.49 -2.23 8.33
CA ARG A 37 -2.96 -2.27 8.21
C ARG A 37 -3.36 -1.66 6.87
N ALA A 38 -4.43 -2.15 6.25
CA ALA A 38 -4.98 -1.52 5.06
C ALA A 38 -6.51 -1.49 5.04
N ALA A 39 -7.05 -0.42 4.48
CA ALA A 39 -8.45 -0.31 4.11
C ALA A 39 -8.54 -0.25 2.58
N PHE A 40 -9.10 -1.29 1.98
CA PHE A 40 -9.31 -1.42 0.56
C PHE A 40 -10.65 -0.83 0.15
N LEU A 41 -10.61 0.04 -0.86
CA LEU A 41 -11.76 0.67 -1.49
C LEU A 41 -11.72 0.35 -2.97
N ASP A 42 -12.69 -0.42 -3.46
CA ASP A 42 -12.77 -0.89 -4.85
C ASP A 42 -13.27 0.20 -5.81
N PHE A 43 -12.52 1.29 -5.85
CA PHE A 43 -12.76 2.47 -6.66
C PHE A 43 -11.63 2.58 -7.71
N PRO A 44 -11.83 3.34 -8.81
CA PRO A 44 -10.76 3.64 -9.75
C PRO A 44 -9.54 4.21 -9.05
N LEU A 45 -8.34 3.85 -9.55
CA LEU A 45 -7.09 4.39 -9.04
C LEU A 45 -7.13 5.92 -9.01
N GLY A 46 -6.73 6.50 -7.87
CA GLY A 46 -6.81 7.93 -7.61
C GLY A 46 -7.99 8.36 -6.72
N HIS A 47 -8.94 7.47 -6.44
CA HIS A 47 -10.15 7.76 -5.64
C HIS A 47 -10.20 7.00 -4.32
N THR A 48 -9.04 6.71 -3.72
CA THR A 48 -8.90 5.91 -2.49
C THR A 48 -9.58 6.50 -1.24
N THR A 49 -10.10 7.72 -1.33
CA THR A 49 -10.82 8.41 -0.24
C THR A 49 -12.24 8.82 -0.63
N GLY A 50 -12.76 8.35 -1.77
CA GLY A 50 -14.10 8.65 -2.25
C GLY A 50 -14.15 9.38 -3.58
N LYS A 51 -15.37 9.67 -4.03
CA LYS A 51 -15.65 10.40 -5.28
C LYS A 51 -15.39 11.89 -5.12
N ALA A 52 -15.06 12.56 -6.22
CA ALA A 52 -15.02 14.02 -6.25
C ALA A 52 -16.40 14.60 -5.88
N ASP A 53 -16.40 15.75 -5.21
CA ASP A 53 -17.60 16.52 -4.86
C ASP A 53 -18.66 15.79 -3.99
N GLU A 54 -18.30 14.66 -3.37
CA GLU A 54 -19.15 13.93 -2.43
C GLU A 54 -18.56 13.89 -1.00
N PRO A 55 -18.55 15.02 -0.27
CA PRO A 55 -17.84 15.12 1.00
C PRO A 55 -18.47 14.27 2.12
N GLU A 56 -19.76 13.96 2.07
CA GLU A 56 -20.41 13.05 3.01
C GLU A 56 -19.88 11.62 2.85
N LEU A 57 -19.79 11.14 1.60
CA LEU A 57 -19.20 9.84 1.26
C LEU A 57 -17.73 9.78 1.69
N GLN A 58 -16.94 10.80 1.37
CA GLN A 58 -15.52 10.86 1.74
C GLN A 58 -15.33 10.78 3.26
N ARG A 59 -16.13 11.54 4.03
CA ARG A 59 -16.10 11.46 5.50
C ARG A 59 -16.48 10.08 5.99
N ASP A 60 -17.47 9.46 5.36
CA ASP A 60 -17.88 8.12 5.75
C ASP A 60 -16.79 7.08 5.51
N ILE A 61 -16.17 7.10 4.33
CA ILE A 61 -15.00 6.26 4.00
C ILE A 61 -13.89 6.44 5.04
N LEU A 62 -13.51 7.69 5.33
CA LEU A 62 -12.46 7.99 6.29
C LEU A 62 -12.79 7.52 7.70
N ARG A 63 -14.05 7.66 8.16
CA ARG A 63 -14.47 7.14 9.47
C ARG A 63 -14.31 5.62 9.56
N ARG A 64 -14.68 4.87 8.51
CA ARG A 64 -14.55 3.40 8.52
C ARG A 64 -13.09 2.99 8.44
N ALA A 65 -12.28 3.67 7.62
CA ALA A 65 -10.84 3.47 7.60
C ALA A 65 -10.20 3.72 8.98
N LEU A 66 -10.54 4.83 9.64
CA LEU A 66 -10.01 5.15 10.97
C LEU A 66 -10.46 4.14 12.04
N SER A 67 -11.69 3.61 11.97
CA SER A 67 -12.11 2.56 12.90
C SER A 67 -11.30 1.26 12.78
N CYS A 68 -10.59 1.04 11.66
CA CYS A 68 -9.73 -0.13 11.50
C CYS A 68 -8.54 -0.14 12.47
N PHE A 69 -8.13 1.02 13.02
CA PHE A 69 -7.10 1.04 14.07
C PHE A 69 -7.54 0.34 15.36
N GLU A 70 -8.85 0.21 15.58
CA GLU A 70 -9.41 -0.46 16.75
C GLU A 70 -9.62 -1.96 16.53
N THR A 71 -9.65 -2.41 15.27
CA THR A 71 -10.04 -3.79 14.91
C THR A 71 -8.93 -4.60 14.25
N LEU A 72 -8.02 -3.97 13.52
CA LEU A 72 -6.89 -4.64 12.86
C LEU A 72 -5.67 -4.67 13.78
N THR A 73 -5.23 -5.88 14.10
CA THR A 73 -4.22 -6.14 15.13
C THR A 73 -2.99 -6.86 14.61
N ALA A 74 -3.04 -7.45 13.42
CA ALA A 74 -1.94 -8.16 12.80
C ALA A 74 -1.48 -7.48 11.49
N PRO A 75 -0.16 -7.41 11.24
CA PRO A 75 0.38 -6.97 9.95
C PRO A 75 -0.21 -7.78 8.80
N GLY A 76 -0.55 -7.09 7.71
CA GLY A 76 -1.10 -7.70 6.51
C GLY A 76 -2.61 -7.78 6.47
N GLU A 77 -3.31 -7.42 7.55
CA GLU A 77 -4.77 -7.37 7.54
C GLU A 77 -5.28 -6.26 6.62
N ILE A 78 -6.24 -6.63 5.77
CA ILE A 78 -6.89 -5.74 4.81
C ILE A 78 -8.40 -5.83 5.04
N VAL A 79 -9.03 -4.70 5.36
CA VAL A 79 -10.49 -4.58 5.39
C VAL A 79 -10.97 -4.06 4.05
N GLU A 80 -11.91 -4.76 3.42
CA GLU A 80 -12.67 -4.24 2.30
C GLU A 80 -13.79 -3.33 2.81
N LEU A 81 -13.80 -2.07 2.35
CA LEU A 81 -14.80 -1.10 2.75
C LEU A 81 -16.09 -1.28 1.91
N PRO A 82 -17.29 -1.15 2.52
CA PRO A 82 -18.56 -1.48 1.88
C PRO A 82 -19.10 -0.35 1.00
N PHE A 83 -18.26 0.28 0.18
CA PHE A 83 -18.66 1.37 -0.71
C PHE A 83 -18.47 0.96 -2.16
N HIS A 84 -19.37 1.43 -3.03
CA HIS A 84 -19.35 1.11 -4.45
C HIS A 84 -19.14 2.36 -5.31
N TRP A 85 -18.28 2.25 -6.33
CA TRP A 85 -18.02 3.34 -7.25
C TRP A 85 -19.26 3.68 -8.09
N ALA A 86 -19.94 2.67 -8.61
CA ALA A 86 -21.16 2.82 -9.38
C ALA A 86 -22.13 1.68 -9.04
N GLN A 87 -23.34 1.72 -9.60
CA GLN A 87 -24.32 0.64 -9.43
C GLN A 87 -23.86 -0.66 -10.10
N THR A 88 -23.03 -0.54 -11.14
CA THR A 88 -22.47 -1.65 -11.91
C THR A 88 -20.94 -1.50 -12.01
N ASP A 89 -20.26 -2.60 -12.32
CA ASP A 89 -18.81 -2.65 -12.49
C ASP A 89 -18.34 -2.36 -13.92
N ASP A 90 -19.19 -1.77 -14.76
CA ASP A 90 -18.89 -1.46 -16.16
C ASP A 90 -17.65 -0.55 -16.32
N TRP A 91 -17.35 0.23 -15.28
CA TRP A 91 -16.16 1.08 -15.21
C TRP A 91 -14.84 0.28 -15.20
N LYS A 92 -14.87 -1.00 -14.82
CA LYS A 92 -13.70 -1.90 -14.81
C LYS A 92 -13.38 -2.47 -16.19
N ALA A 93 -14.37 -2.58 -17.08
CA ALA A 93 -14.21 -3.15 -18.42
C ALA A 93 -12.98 -2.62 -19.22
N PRO A 94 -12.71 -1.30 -19.29
CA PRO A 94 -11.50 -0.82 -19.97
C PRO A 94 -10.20 -1.23 -19.27
N VAL A 95 -10.22 -1.36 -17.94
CA VAL A 95 -9.07 -1.81 -17.14
C VAL A 95 -8.81 -3.30 -17.35
N ASP A 96 -9.87 -4.12 -17.34
CA ASP A 96 -9.79 -5.56 -17.53
C ASP A 96 -9.38 -5.91 -18.96
N ALA A 97 -9.90 -5.19 -19.96
CA ALA A 97 -9.48 -5.33 -21.34
C ALA A 97 -7.98 -5.01 -21.52
N ALA A 98 -7.45 -4.05 -20.76
CA ALA A 98 -6.02 -3.70 -20.78
C ALA A 98 -5.14 -4.73 -20.04
N ARG A 99 -5.69 -5.47 -19.06
CA ARG A 99 -4.97 -6.56 -18.37
C ARG A 99 -4.76 -7.80 -19.24
N GLY A 100 -5.58 -7.98 -20.27
CA GLY A 100 -5.55 -9.18 -21.12
C GLY A 100 -5.98 -10.45 -20.39
N ASP A 101 -6.02 -11.58 -21.10
CA ASP A 101 -6.31 -12.90 -20.51
C ASP A 101 -5.07 -13.42 -19.77
N THR A 102 -4.87 -12.94 -18.54
CA THR A 102 -3.88 -13.49 -17.62
C THR A 102 -4.62 -14.24 -16.54
N SER A 103 -4.82 -15.54 -16.79
CA SER A 103 -5.08 -16.55 -15.76
C SER A 103 -3.89 -16.75 -14.81
N GLU A 104 -2.82 -15.96 -14.96
CA GLU A 104 -1.59 -16.09 -14.18
C GLU A 104 -1.64 -15.33 -12.85
N ASP A 105 -1.25 -16.10 -11.83
CA ASP A 105 -0.88 -15.70 -10.49
C ASP A 105 0.08 -14.51 -10.52
N ASP A 106 -0.03 -13.68 -9.50
CA ASP A 106 0.78 -12.49 -9.29
C ASP A 106 2.29 -12.77 -9.46
N SER A 107 2.88 -12.43 -10.61
CA SER A 107 4.27 -12.74 -10.96
C SER A 107 5.33 -11.99 -10.13
N ARG A 108 4.88 -11.15 -9.18
CA ARG A 108 5.76 -10.40 -8.29
C ARG A 108 6.43 -11.34 -7.31
N THR A 109 7.73 -11.14 -7.11
CA THR A 109 8.49 -11.90 -6.11
C THR A 109 8.00 -11.58 -4.69
N PRO A 110 8.04 -12.55 -3.75
CA PRO A 110 7.75 -12.30 -2.35
C PRO A 110 8.67 -11.22 -1.79
N ARG A 111 8.11 -10.27 -1.03
CA ARG A 111 8.93 -9.29 -0.31
C ARG A 111 9.58 -9.94 0.90
N ARG A 112 10.88 -9.72 1.05
CA ARG A 112 11.69 -10.21 2.17
C ARG A 112 11.96 -9.07 3.16
N PRO A 113 12.18 -9.37 4.45
CA PRO A 113 12.60 -8.37 5.42
C PRO A 113 14.03 -7.88 5.16
N ASP A 114 14.85 -8.70 4.51
CA ASP A 114 16.24 -8.38 4.19
C ASP A 114 16.32 -7.45 2.95
N PRO A 115 17.14 -6.37 3.01
CA PRO A 115 17.40 -5.53 1.85
C PRO A 115 17.84 -6.35 0.63
N GLN A 116 17.24 -6.07 -0.53
CA GLN A 116 17.57 -6.73 -1.79
C GLN A 116 18.36 -5.74 -2.65
N TYR A 117 19.54 -6.17 -3.11
CA TYR A 117 20.45 -5.37 -3.93
C TYR A 117 20.50 -5.92 -5.35
N GLN A 118 20.65 -5.04 -6.34
CA GLN A 118 20.76 -5.44 -7.75
C GLN A 118 22.05 -6.24 -7.99
N SER A 119 23.14 -5.86 -7.30
CA SER A 119 24.43 -6.55 -7.33
C SER A 119 25.08 -6.63 -5.94
N GLU A 120 26.10 -7.47 -5.84
CA GLU A 120 26.94 -7.58 -4.64
C GLU A 120 27.72 -6.27 -4.36
N GLU A 121 28.06 -5.53 -5.41
CA GLU A 121 28.70 -4.23 -5.29
C GLU A 121 27.76 -3.20 -4.64
N ASP A 122 26.49 -3.18 -5.05
CA ASP A 122 25.47 -2.31 -4.45
C ASP A 122 25.30 -2.60 -2.96
N ARG A 123 25.27 -3.88 -2.58
CA ARG A 123 25.23 -4.31 -1.17
C ARG A 123 26.39 -3.72 -0.39
N ARG A 124 27.61 -3.95 -0.87
CA ARG A 124 28.85 -3.50 -0.20
C ARG A 124 28.87 -1.98 -0.04
N LEU A 125 28.45 -1.23 -1.06
CA LEU A 125 28.38 0.23 -1.02
C LEU A 125 27.32 0.73 -0.04
N ALA A 126 26.13 0.11 -0.02
CA ALA A 126 25.07 0.46 0.91
C ALA A 126 25.46 0.19 2.38
N GLU A 127 26.06 -0.96 2.66
CA GLU A 127 26.57 -1.31 4.00
C GLU A 127 27.68 -0.37 4.45
N ALA A 128 28.63 -0.03 3.55
CA ALA A 128 29.69 0.92 3.84
C ALA A 128 29.13 2.33 4.12
N ALA A 129 28.15 2.79 3.34
CA ALA A 129 27.49 4.08 3.54
C ALA A 129 26.75 4.12 4.89
N LEU A 130 25.99 3.08 5.24
CA LEU A 130 25.30 2.97 6.53
C LEU A 130 26.30 2.99 7.70
N ALA A 131 27.42 2.27 7.57
CA ALA A 131 28.47 2.25 8.59
C ALA A 131 29.17 3.61 8.76
N SER A 132 29.21 4.45 7.73
CA SER A 132 29.82 5.78 7.76
C SER A 132 28.87 6.93 8.13
N GLY A 133 27.71 6.63 8.72
CA GLY A 133 26.72 7.63 9.11
C GLY A 133 25.55 7.81 8.13
N GLY A 134 25.44 6.94 7.13
CA GLY A 134 24.36 6.96 6.14
C GLY A 134 24.56 8.01 5.04
N CYS A 135 23.48 8.33 4.34
CA CYS A 135 23.46 9.39 3.34
C CYS A 135 23.03 10.70 4.02
N ASP A 136 23.85 11.75 3.94
CA ASP A 136 23.59 13.07 4.54
C ASP A 136 22.25 13.69 4.12
N GLY A 137 21.71 13.31 2.96
CA GLY A 137 20.43 13.77 2.44
C GLY A 137 19.26 12.80 2.64
N CYS A 138 19.52 11.56 3.05
CA CYS A 138 18.45 10.65 3.42
C CYS A 138 18.03 10.98 4.85
N VAL A 139 16.80 11.47 5.00
CA VAL A 139 16.14 11.55 6.31
C VAL A 139 15.77 10.14 6.74
N TRP A 140 16.78 9.37 7.15
CA TRP A 140 16.53 8.26 8.05
C TRP A 140 16.24 8.95 9.37
N LEU A 141 14.95 9.02 9.72
CA LEU A 141 14.57 9.43 11.05
C LEU A 141 15.37 8.54 12.03
N ASP A 142 15.88 9.09 13.12
CA ASP A 142 16.70 8.32 14.07
C ASP A 142 15.87 7.26 14.82
#